data_AF-A0A4Q3DDQ1-F1
#
_entry.id   AF-A0A4Q3DDQ1-F1
#
_cell.length_a   1.000
_cell.length_b   1.000
_cell.length_c   1.000
_cell.angle_alpha   90.00
_cell.angle_beta   90.00
_cell.angle_gamma   90.00
#
_symmetry.space_group_name_H-M   'P 1'
#
loop_
_entity.id
_entity.type
_entity.pdbx_description
1 polymer ?
#
loop_
_entity_poly.entity_id
_entity_poly.type
_entity_poly.pdbx_seq_one_letter_code
_entity_poly.pdbx_strand_id
1 'polypeptide(L)'
;MPERLARAITLGGPIPLSQFMGAANAHYYGTRDPLGARGDFTTAPEISQMFGELIGLWLADLWDRAGRPPARYVELGPGRGTLAQDALRAMAKAVR
;
A
#
# COMPACT_ATOMS: atom_id res chain seq x y z
N MET A 1 -10.73 -18.89 10.38
CA MET A 1 -10.43 -18.89 8.92
C MET A 1 -9.82 -20.21 8.45
N PRO A 2 -8.76 -20.77 9.08
CA PRO A 2 -8.11 -21.99 8.63
C PRO A 2 -9.05 -23.20 8.50
N GLU A 3 -9.93 -23.41 9.48
CA GLU A 3 -10.92 -24.50 9.48
C GLU A 3 -11.87 -24.43 8.27
N ARG A 4 -12.28 -23.22 7.85
CA ARG A 4 -13.15 -23.02 6.68
C ARG A 4 -12.45 -23.46 5.40
N LEU A 5 -11.17 -23.08 5.23
CA LEU A 5 -10.40 -23.48 4.06
C LEU A 5 -10.10 -24.98 4.07
N ALA A 6 -9.71 -25.53 5.22
CA ALA A 6 -9.46 -26.97 5.37
C ALA A 6 -10.71 -27.79 5.00
N ARG A 7 -11.89 -27.38 5.48
CA ARG A 7 -13.16 -28.01 5.14
C ARG A 7 -13.47 -27.89 3.65
N ALA A 8 -13.27 -26.72 3.05
CA ALA A 8 -13.50 -26.51 1.62
C ALA A 8 -12.59 -27.40 0.75
N ILE A 9 -11.30 -27.52 1.12
CA ILE A 9 -10.33 -28.38 0.41
C ILE A 9 -10.69 -29.86 0.57
N THR A 10 -11.10 -30.26 1.78
CA THR A 10 -11.48 -31.66 2.06
C THR A 10 -12.70 -32.07 1.24
N LEU A 11 -13.69 -31.19 1.08
CA LEU A 11 -14.94 -31.48 0.36
C LEU A 11 -14.85 -31.23 -1.15
N GLY A 12 -14.08 -30.24 -1.58
CA GLY A 12 -14.04 -29.74 -2.97
C GLY A 12 -12.74 -30.04 -3.71
N GLY A 13 -11.77 -30.69 -3.07
CA GLY A 13 -10.46 -30.95 -3.64
C GLY A 13 -9.46 -29.81 -3.44
N PRO A 14 -8.20 -30.01 -3.87
CA PRO A 14 -7.13 -29.03 -3.72
C PRO A 14 -7.46 -27.71 -4.42
N ILE A 15 -7.05 -26.59 -3.81
CA ILE A 15 -7.19 -25.25 -4.39
C ILE A 15 -5.84 -24.73 -4.90
N PRO A 16 -5.83 -23.84 -5.90
CA PRO A 16 -4.62 -23.14 -6.32
C PRO A 16 -4.05 -22.30 -5.17
N LEU A 17 -2.71 -22.19 -5.14
CA LEU A 17 -2.02 -21.36 -4.14
C LEU A 17 -2.51 -19.91 -4.17
N SER A 18 -2.84 -19.36 -5.34
CA SER A 18 -3.37 -18.00 -5.47
C SER A 18 -4.68 -17.80 -4.68
N GLN A 19 -5.57 -18.78 -4.67
CA GLN A 19 -6.82 -18.73 -3.92
C GLN A 19 -6.56 -18.82 -2.41
N PHE A 20 -5.64 -19.69 -2.00
CA PHE A 20 -5.20 -19.76 -0.61
C PHE A 20 -4.60 -18.43 -0.14
N MET A 21 -3.65 -17.88 -0.90
CA MET A 21 -2.97 -16.62 -0.59
C MET A 21 -3.94 -15.45 -0.55
N GLY A 22 -4.90 -15.38 -1.48
CA GLY A 22 -5.94 -14.35 -1.48
C GLY A 22 -6.77 -14.38 -0.19
N ALA A 23 -7.20 -15.57 0.24
CA ALA A 23 -7.96 -15.74 1.48
C ALA A 23 -7.11 -15.42 2.73
N ALA A 24 -5.85 -15.87 2.77
CA ALA A 24 -4.93 -15.60 3.88
C ALA A 24 -4.62 -14.11 3.99
N ASN A 25 -4.33 -13.45 2.86
CA ASN A 25 -4.04 -12.02 2.79
C ASN A 25 -5.23 -11.17 3.25
N ALA A 26 -6.44 -11.47 2.76
CA ALA A 26 -7.66 -10.78 3.16
C ALA A 26 -7.93 -10.93 4.68
N HIS A 27 -7.69 -12.11 5.24
CA HIS A 27 -7.83 -12.33 6.67
C HIS A 27 -6.78 -11.56 7.47
N TYR A 28 -5.52 -11.62 7.06
CA TYR A 28 -4.39 -10.97 7.71
C TYR A 28 -4.57 -9.45 7.81
N TYR A 29 -4.84 -8.78 6.68
CA TYR A 29 -5.04 -7.32 6.65
C TYR A 29 -6.42 -6.88 7.15
N GLY A 30 -7.41 -7.78 7.17
CA GLY A 30 -8.77 -7.46 7.63
C GLY A 30 -8.98 -7.59 9.13
N THR A 31 -8.04 -8.19 9.88
CA THR A 31 -8.24 -8.50 11.32
C THR A 31 -7.25 -7.83 12.26
N ARG A 32 -6.23 -7.15 11.73
CA ARG A 32 -5.23 -6.43 12.53
C ARG A 32 -4.58 -5.31 11.73
N ASP A 33 -3.87 -4.42 12.43
CA ASP A 33 -2.97 -3.43 11.86
C ASP A 33 -1.54 -3.99 11.86
N PRO A 34 -1.02 -4.51 10.72
CA PRO A 34 0.28 -5.15 10.68
C PRO A 34 1.44 -4.17 10.51
N LEU A 35 1.18 -2.87 10.31
CA LEU A 35 2.18 -1.90 9.89
C LEU A 35 2.78 -1.10 11.07
N GLY A 36 4.09 -0.89 11.01
CA GLY A 36 4.85 0.03 11.87
C GLY A 36 5.56 -0.66 13.02
N ALA A 37 6.15 0.11 13.94
CA ALA A 37 7.04 -0.40 14.99
C ALA A 37 6.40 -1.39 15.97
N ARG A 38 5.06 -1.36 16.10
CA ARG A 38 4.28 -2.30 16.92
C ARG A 38 3.54 -3.36 16.09
N GLY A 39 3.64 -3.27 14.76
CA GLY A 39 3.06 -4.22 13.83
C GLY A 39 3.98 -5.42 13.60
N ASP A 40 3.62 -6.24 12.62
CA ASP A 40 4.42 -7.38 12.21
C ASP A 40 5.64 -6.97 11.36
N PHE A 41 5.57 -5.81 10.69
CA PHE A 41 6.67 -5.28 9.89
C PHE A 41 6.57 -3.76 9.74
N THR A 42 7.72 -3.13 9.43
CA THR A 42 7.80 -1.71 9.07
C THR A 42 7.96 -1.53 7.57
N THR A 43 7.62 -0.36 7.04
CA THR A 43 7.75 -0.02 5.60
C THR A 43 8.55 1.26 5.43
N ALA A 44 9.08 1.50 4.22
CA ALA A 44 9.91 2.68 3.97
C ALA A 44 9.25 4.03 4.33
N PRO A 45 7.95 4.27 4.04
CA PRO A 45 7.26 5.47 4.52
C PRO A 45 7.23 5.61 6.04
N GLU A 46 7.16 4.50 6.78
CA GLU A 46 7.15 4.51 8.25
C GLU A 46 8.55 4.70 8.86
N ILE A 47 9.62 4.47 8.10
CA ILE A 47 11.00 4.64 8.55
C ILE A 47 11.45 6.10 8.45
N SER A 48 11.13 6.78 7.35
CA SER A 48 11.60 8.14 7.11
C SER A 48 10.69 8.92 6.18
N GLN A 49 10.33 10.14 6.60
CA GLN A 49 9.60 11.11 5.77
C GLN A 49 10.30 11.40 4.44
N MET A 50 11.63 11.27 4.38
CA MET A 50 12.40 11.52 3.17
C MET A 50 11.96 10.59 2.02
N PHE A 51 11.51 9.37 2.33
CA PHE A 51 11.01 8.46 1.32
C PHE A 51 9.79 9.05 0.60
N GLY A 52 8.79 9.52 1.37
CA GLY A 52 7.60 10.13 0.79
C GLY A 52 7.86 11.47 0.11
N GLU A 53 8.76 12.29 0.67
CA GLU A 53 9.15 13.56 0.06
C GLU A 53 9.83 13.36 -1.29
N LEU A 54 10.74 12.39 -1.41
CA LEU A 54 11.42 12.08 -2.67
C LEU A 54 10.45 11.56 -3.74
N ILE A 55 9.50 10.69 -3.37
CA ILE A 55 8.46 10.22 -4.29
C ILE A 55 7.57 11.39 -4.72
N GLY A 56 7.18 12.27 -3.79
CA GLY A 56 6.39 13.46 -4.12
C GLY A 56 7.11 14.39 -5.10
N LEU A 57 8.38 14.72 -4.84
CA LEU A 57 9.18 15.56 -5.73
C LEU A 57 9.37 14.93 -7.12
N TRP A 58 9.58 13.62 -7.17
CA TRP A 58 9.66 12.88 -8.43
C TRP A 58 8.34 12.94 -9.22
N LEU A 59 7.19 12.79 -8.56
CA LEU A 59 5.89 12.94 -9.22
C LEU A 59 5.65 14.37 -9.72
N ALA A 60 6.03 15.39 -8.94
CA ALA A 60 5.93 16.79 -9.36
C ALA A 60 6.81 17.09 -10.59
N ASP A 61 8.05 16.59 -10.61
CA ASP A 61 8.97 16.74 -11.74
C ASP A 61 8.41 16.09 -13.02
N LEU A 62 7.90 14.86 -12.93
CA LEU A 62 7.28 14.18 -14.07
C LEU A 62 6.06 14.92 -14.58
N TRP A 63 5.20 15.41 -13.68
CA TRP A 63 4.01 16.16 -14.03
C TRP A 63 4.33 17.51 -14.70
N ASP A 64 5.36 18.22 -14.21
CA ASP A 64 5.81 19.49 -14.78
C ASP A 64 6.40 19.29 -16.18
N ARG A 65 7.27 18.28 -16.36
CA ARG A 65 7.83 17.90 -17.66
C ARG A 65 6.77 17.45 -18.67
N ALA A 66 5.65 16.92 -18.19
CA ALA A 66 4.50 16.56 -19.02
C ALA A 66 3.64 17.77 -19.44
N GLY A 67 4.03 19.00 -19.08
CA GLY A 67 3.29 20.21 -19.41
C GLY A 67 2.10 20.49 -18.49
N ARG A 68 2.14 19.99 -17.25
CA ARG A 68 1.14 20.25 -16.21
C ARG A 68 -0.32 19.88 -16.58
N PRO A 69 -0.59 18.68 -17.15
CA PRO A 69 -1.95 18.28 -17.49
C PRO A 69 -2.81 18.06 -16.22
N PRO A 70 -4.15 18.10 -16.31
CA PRO A 70 -5.00 17.61 -15.22
C PRO A 70 -4.61 16.18 -14.82
N ALA A 71 -4.33 15.95 -13.54
CA ALA A 71 -3.84 14.66 -13.04
C ALA A 71 -4.58 14.23 -11.76
N ARG A 72 -4.52 12.92 -11.48
CA ARG A 72 -5.01 12.32 -10.24
C ARG A 72 -3.87 11.58 -9.55
N TYR A 73 -3.72 11.80 -8.25
CA TYR A 73 -2.87 10.96 -7.42
C TYR A 73 -3.63 9.67 -7.08
N VAL A 74 -3.00 8.52 -7.30
CA VAL A 74 -3.58 7.21 -7.00
C VAL A 74 -2.52 6.36 -6.30
N GLU A 75 -2.85 5.88 -5.10
CA GLU A 75 -1.99 4.98 -4.32
C GLU A 75 -2.76 3.70 -4.00
N LEU A 76 -2.19 2.55 -4.37
CA LEU A 76 -2.81 1.24 -4.15
C LEU A 76 -2.28 0.66 -2.84
N GLY A 77 -3.18 0.40 -1.90
CA GLY A 77 -2.82 -0.08 -0.57
C GLY A 77 -2.03 0.97 0.22
N PRO A 78 -2.62 2.16 0.50
CA PRO A 78 -1.90 3.27 1.13
C PRO A 78 -1.47 2.98 2.59
N GLY A 79 -1.84 1.82 3.14
CA GLY A 79 -1.60 1.48 4.53
C GLY A 79 -2.19 2.55 5.45
N ARG A 80 -1.33 3.23 6.21
CA ARG A 80 -1.69 4.33 7.13
C ARG A 80 -1.83 5.69 6.43
N GLY A 81 -1.54 5.76 5.12
CA GLY A 81 -1.53 7.00 4.33
C GLY A 81 -0.27 7.86 4.52
N THR A 82 0.75 7.35 5.21
CA THR A 82 2.00 8.08 5.51
C THR A 82 2.70 8.54 4.22
N LEU A 83 2.79 7.67 3.21
CA LEU A 83 3.37 8.02 1.92
C LEU A 83 2.60 9.17 1.24
N ALA A 84 1.27 9.05 1.12
CA ALA A 84 0.43 10.11 0.57
C ALA A 84 0.62 11.45 1.30
N GLN A 85 0.65 11.45 2.64
CA GLN A 85 0.81 12.67 3.43
C GLN A 85 2.11 13.40 3.12
N ASP A 86 3.23 12.68 3.12
CA ASP A 86 4.55 13.25 2.83
C ASP A 86 4.68 13.67 1.36
N ALA A 87 4.22 12.84 0.43
CA ALA A 87 4.29 13.11 -1.00
C ALA A 87 3.44 14.33 -1.39
N LEU A 88 2.19 14.41 -0.93
CA LEU A 88 1.30 15.54 -1.20
C LEU A 88 1.82 16.84 -0.60
N ARG A 89 2.39 16.78 0.62
CA ARG A 89 3.03 17.93 1.27
C ARG A 89 4.23 18.44 0.47
N ALA A 90 5.07 17.55 -0.05
CA ALA A 90 6.23 17.90 -0.87
C ALA A 90 5.81 18.48 -2.24
N MET A 91 4.88 17.83 -2.94
CA MET A 91 4.36 18.28 -4.23
C MET A 91 3.75 19.69 -4.14
N ALA A 92 2.95 19.96 -3.10
CA ALA A 92 2.32 21.26 -2.90
C ALA A 92 3.34 22.42 -2.75
N LYS A 93 4.56 22.13 -2.29
CA LYS A 93 5.65 23.12 -2.19
C LYS A 93 6.40 23.29 -3.51
N ALA A 94 6.59 22.21 -4.26
CA ALA A 94 7.36 22.20 -5.51
C ALA A 94 6.62 22.85 -6.70
N VAL A 95 5.29 22.87 -6.65
CA VAL A 95 4.44 23.34 -7.76
C VAL A 95 4.06 24.84 -7.64
N ARG A 96 4.56 25.54 -6.61
CA ARG A 96 4.35 26.99 -6.44
C ARG A 96 4.94 27.82 -7.56
#